data_AF-A0A1K2HP48-F1
#
_entry.id   AF-A0A1K2HP48-F1
#
_cell.length_a   1.000
_cell.length_b   1.000
_cell.length_c   1.000
_cell.angle_alpha   90.00
_cell.angle_beta   90.00
_cell.angle_gamma   90.00
#
_symmetry.space_group_name_H-M   'P 1'
#
loop_
_entity.id
_entity.type
_entity.pdbx_description
1 polymer ?
#
loop_
_entity_poly.entity_id
_entity_poly.type
_entity_poly.pdbx_seq_one_letter_code
_entity_poly.pdbx_strand_id
1 'polypeptide(L)'
;MNASNAAWPTPRLEQQFDRFNEGADLAGRNFERLLATQFDGYRDWVAALNGRSAPAERLEQHLDQSVQLGCSLFVAQISAMTDAMQLLEKSVAEQQRNMLASLDAQPATLGQPLKQAVCVSACAFDSLSKASRQVANFASNRFAAATKSALQQARDKLSENS
;
A
#
# COMPACT_ATOMS: atom_id res chain seq x y z
N MET A 1 38.60 -33.60 -19.52
CA MET A 1 37.35 -33.54 -18.73
C MET A 1 36.70 -32.20 -19.01
N ASN A 2 35.67 -32.16 -19.85
CA ASN A 2 34.95 -30.93 -20.17
C ASN A 2 33.93 -30.66 -19.07
N ALA A 3 34.10 -29.55 -18.35
CA ALA A 3 33.06 -29.04 -17.45
C ALA A 3 31.88 -28.58 -18.32
N SER A 4 30.77 -29.32 -18.29
CA SER A 4 29.50 -28.84 -18.84
C SER A 4 29.15 -27.55 -18.13
N ASN A 5 29.20 -26.44 -18.86
CA ASN A 5 28.65 -25.17 -18.42
C ASN A 5 27.19 -25.40 -18.04
N ALA A 6 26.88 -25.29 -16.74
CA ALA A 6 25.51 -25.28 -16.24
C ALA A 6 24.82 -24.05 -16.85
N ALA A 7 24.09 -24.27 -17.95
CA ALA A 7 23.28 -23.24 -18.57
C ALA A 7 22.14 -22.90 -17.61
N TRP A 8 22.20 -21.71 -17.02
CA TRP A 8 21.10 -21.16 -16.24
C TRP A 8 19.85 -21.11 -17.13
N PRO A 9 18.70 -21.66 -16.69
CA PRO A 9 17.46 -21.43 -17.42
C PRO A 9 17.13 -19.94 -17.33
N THR A 10 17.18 -19.25 -18.47
CA THR A 10 16.71 -17.87 -18.56
C THR A 10 15.21 -17.86 -18.24
N PRO A 11 14.75 -17.12 -17.22
CA PRO A 11 13.32 -16.96 -16.99
C PRO A 11 12.66 -16.38 -18.25
N ARG A 12 11.39 -16.71 -18.50
CA ARG A 12 10.61 -16.11 -19.60
C ARG A 12 10.34 -14.64 -19.25
N LEU A 13 11.34 -13.79 -19.51
CA LEU A 13 11.38 -12.38 -19.15
C LEU A 13 10.10 -11.63 -19.53
N GLU A 14 9.51 -11.94 -20.68
CA GLU A 14 8.29 -11.29 -21.19
C GLU A 14 7.09 -11.41 -20.23
N GLN A 15 6.81 -12.61 -19.68
CA GLN A 15 5.72 -12.79 -18.70
C GLN A 15 5.99 -12.09 -17.36
N GLN A 16 7.27 -11.86 -17.04
CA GLN A 16 7.66 -11.14 -15.82
C GLN A 16 7.45 -9.64 -16.00
N PHE A 17 7.80 -9.12 -17.19
CA PHE A 17 7.56 -7.73 -17.55
C PHE A 17 6.06 -7.40 -17.58
N ASP A 18 5.21 -8.27 -18.15
CA ASP A 18 3.77 -8.00 -18.22
C ASP A 18 3.11 -7.86 -16.84
N ARG A 19 3.44 -8.75 -15.89
CA ARG A 19 2.90 -8.71 -14.52
C ARG A 19 3.47 -7.55 -13.71
N PHE A 20 4.73 -7.22 -13.93
CA PHE A 20 5.36 -6.06 -13.32
C PHE A 20 4.71 -4.77 -13.82
N ASN A 21 4.48 -4.66 -15.12
CA ASN A 21 3.78 -3.53 -15.75
C ASN A 21 2.36 -3.39 -15.20
N GLU A 22 1.59 -4.48 -15.09
CA GLU A 22 0.22 -4.43 -14.55
C GLU A 22 0.17 -3.89 -13.11
N GLY A 23 1.10 -4.30 -12.25
CA GLY A 23 1.15 -3.78 -10.89
C GLY A 23 1.76 -2.37 -10.79
N ALA A 24 2.69 -2.01 -11.68
CA ALA A 24 3.19 -0.64 -11.81
C ALA A 24 2.07 0.31 -12.26
N ASP A 25 1.21 -0.12 -13.18
CA ASP A 25 0.02 0.61 -13.63
C ASP A 25 -1.02 0.78 -12.50
N LEU A 26 -1.22 -0.26 -11.68
CA LEU A 26 -2.09 -0.19 -10.49
C LEU A 26 -1.54 0.81 -9.46
N ALA A 27 -0.23 0.75 -9.18
CA ALA A 27 0.44 1.69 -8.28
C ALA A 27 0.36 3.13 -8.82
N GLY A 28 0.60 3.33 -10.12
CA GLY A 28 0.47 4.60 -10.81
C GLY A 28 -0.91 5.22 -10.65
N ARG A 29 -1.98 4.45 -10.93
CA ARG A 29 -3.37 4.90 -10.75
C ARG A 29 -3.71 5.30 -9.31
N ASN A 30 -3.14 4.62 -8.31
CA ASN A 30 -3.36 4.99 -6.91
C ASN A 30 -2.59 6.23 -6.50
N PHE A 31 -1.36 6.43 -7.01
CA PHE A 31 -0.63 7.68 -6.83
C PHE A 31 -1.37 8.85 -7.49
N GLU A 32 -1.90 8.66 -8.69
CA GLU A 32 -2.76 9.66 -9.34
C GLU A 32 -4.00 9.99 -8.51
N ARG A 33 -4.70 8.97 -7.98
CA ARG A 33 -5.84 9.18 -7.08
C ARG A 33 -5.45 9.94 -5.82
N LEU A 34 -4.30 9.61 -5.22
CA LEU A 34 -3.78 10.31 -4.05
C LEU A 34 -3.51 11.79 -4.36
N LEU A 35 -2.86 12.07 -5.49
CA LEU A 35 -2.59 13.44 -5.95
C LEU A 35 -3.88 14.21 -6.26
N ALA A 36 -4.85 13.58 -6.94
CA ALA A 36 -6.14 14.17 -7.22
C ALA A 36 -6.88 14.53 -5.92
N THR A 37 -6.87 13.63 -4.93
CA THR A 37 -7.49 13.87 -3.61
C THR A 37 -6.80 15.01 -2.86
N GLN A 38 -5.47 15.12 -2.94
CA GLN A 38 -4.73 16.25 -2.35
C GLN A 38 -5.09 17.58 -3.03
N PHE A 39 -5.21 17.56 -4.35
CA PHE A 39 -5.54 18.75 -5.14
C PHE A 39 -6.98 19.22 -4.91
N ASP A 40 -7.95 18.30 -4.89
CA ASP A 40 -9.34 18.60 -4.54
C ASP A 40 -9.41 19.17 -3.11
N GLY A 41 -8.68 18.58 -2.18
CA GLY A 41 -8.59 19.07 -0.81
C GLY A 41 -8.04 20.49 -0.70
N TYR A 42 -6.97 20.79 -1.43
CA TYR A 42 -6.42 22.15 -1.51
C TYR A 42 -7.43 23.13 -2.10
N ARG A 43 -8.11 22.76 -3.20
CA ARG A 43 -9.14 23.59 -3.84
C ARG A 43 -10.28 23.91 -2.87
N ASP A 44 -10.78 22.91 -2.17
CA ASP A 44 -11.88 23.07 -1.22
C ASP A 44 -11.45 23.97 -0.05
N TRP A 45 -10.20 23.83 0.39
CA TRP A 45 -9.64 24.69 1.44
C TRP A 45 -9.52 26.16 1.00
N VAL A 46 -9.04 26.40 -0.22
CA VAL A 46 -8.97 27.75 -0.83
C VAL A 46 -10.37 28.34 -1.03
N ALA A 47 -11.35 27.55 -1.48
CA ALA A 47 -12.71 28.01 -1.69
C ALA A 47 -13.33 28.51 -0.39
N ALA A 48 -13.16 27.76 0.70
CA ALA A 48 -13.79 28.11 1.95
C ALA A 48 -13.03 29.22 2.74
N LEU A 49 -11.73 29.46 2.47
CA LEU A 49 -11.04 30.69 2.89
C LEU A 49 -11.61 31.95 2.22
N ASN A 50 -12.11 31.81 0.99
CA ASN A 50 -12.66 32.90 0.19
C ASN A 50 -14.21 32.98 0.23
N GLY A 51 -14.85 32.18 1.09
CA GLY A 51 -16.32 32.09 1.17
C GLY A 51 -16.98 33.35 1.73
N ARG A 52 -18.22 33.63 1.30
CA ARG A 52 -18.99 34.83 1.71
C ARG A 52 -19.77 34.69 3.03
N SER A 53 -19.81 33.49 3.62
CA SER A 53 -20.58 33.20 4.85
C SER A 53 -19.95 33.82 6.11
N ALA A 54 -20.70 33.85 7.20
CA ALA A 54 -20.20 34.38 8.48
C ALA A 54 -18.98 33.58 8.98
N PRO A 55 -18.02 34.22 9.69
CA PRO A 55 -16.77 33.57 10.12
C PRO A 55 -16.95 32.28 10.93
N ALA A 56 -17.95 32.22 11.82
CA ALA A 56 -18.21 31.04 12.65
C ALA A 56 -18.76 29.85 11.84
N GLU A 57 -19.73 30.08 10.96
CA GLU A 57 -20.28 29.05 10.07
C GLU A 57 -19.21 28.51 9.10
N ARG A 58 -18.34 29.39 8.58
CA ARG A 58 -17.20 28.96 7.75
C ARG A 58 -16.22 28.09 8.53
N LEU A 59 -15.93 28.43 9.79
CA LEU A 59 -14.98 27.68 10.62
C LEU A 59 -15.51 26.27 10.94
N GLU A 60 -16.79 26.14 11.28
CA GLU A 60 -17.39 24.84 11.59
C GLU A 60 -17.48 23.92 10.36
N GLN A 61 -17.92 24.45 9.21
CA GLN A 61 -17.96 23.70 7.95
C GLN A 61 -16.57 23.27 7.49
N HIS A 62 -15.56 24.13 7.64
CA HIS A 62 -14.17 23.81 7.30
C HIS A 62 -13.56 22.72 8.15
N LEU A 63 -13.83 22.72 9.46
CA LEU A 63 -13.28 21.70 10.36
C LEU A 63 -13.80 20.31 9.97
N ASP A 64 -15.08 20.20 9.66
CA ASP A 64 -15.69 18.94 9.20
C ASP A 64 -15.11 18.49 7.85
N GLN A 65 -15.05 19.40 6.88
CA GLN A 65 -14.45 19.14 5.56
C GLN A 65 -12.98 18.75 5.65
N SER A 66 -12.20 19.41 6.53
CA SER A 66 -10.78 19.12 6.71
C SER A 66 -10.53 17.75 7.34
N VAL A 67 -11.35 17.35 8.32
CA VAL A 67 -11.25 16.01 8.93
C VAL A 67 -11.67 14.92 7.94
N GLN A 68 -12.74 15.15 7.17
CA GLN A 68 -13.18 14.21 6.13
C GLN A 68 -12.13 14.06 5.01
N LEU A 69 -11.54 15.16 4.57
CA LEU A 69 -10.44 15.18 3.61
C LEU A 69 -9.22 14.44 4.16
N GLY A 70 -8.81 14.73 5.40
CA GLY A 70 -7.69 14.07 6.05
C GLY A 70 -7.87 12.54 6.15
N CYS A 71 -9.07 12.09 6.52
CA CYS A 71 -9.41 10.66 6.50
C CYS A 71 -9.32 10.06 5.09
N SER A 72 -9.84 10.77 4.09
CA SER A 72 -9.85 10.30 2.70
C SER A 72 -8.43 10.20 2.13
N LEU A 73 -7.58 11.19 2.40
CA LEU A 73 -6.17 11.19 2.06
C LEU A 73 -5.41 10.05 2.71
N PHE A 74 -5.62 9.84 4.01
CA PHE A 74 -4.99 8.77 4.76
C PHE A 74 -5.37 7.39 4.19
N VAL A 75 -6.66 7.15 3.94
CA VAL A 75 -7.14 5.90 3.32
C VAL A 75 -6.55 5.70 1.93
N ALA A 76 -6.52 6.76 1.10
CA ALA A 76 -5.94 6.70 -0.23
C ALA A 76 -4.44 6.35 -0.19
N GLN A 77 -3.69 6.95 0.73
CA GLN A 77 -2.27 6.68 0.93
C GLN A 77 -2.02 5.23 1.36
N ILE A 78 -2.76 4.74 2.36
CA ILE A 78 -2.63 3.35 2.82
C ILE A 78 -3.00 2.36 1.70
N SER A 79 -4.01 2.67 0.90
CA SER A 79 -4.40 1.85 -0.25
C SER A 79 -3.29 1.79 -1.30
N ALA A 80 -2.69 2.94 -1.64
CA ALA A 80 -1.55 3.01 -2.56
C ALA A 80 -0.34 2.20 -2.06
N MET A 81 0.00 2.32 -0.76
CA MET A 81 1.10 1.55 -0.16
C MET A 81 0.80 0.06 -0.12
N THR A 82 -0.45 -0.33 0.10
CA THR A 82 -0.88 -1.74 0.10
C THR A 82 -0.71 -2.37 -1.28
N ASP A 83 -1.09 -1.65 -2.33
CA ASP A 83 -0.97 -2.14 -3.70
C ASP A 83 0.49 -2.25 -4.16
N ALA A 84 1.33 -1.28 -3.78
CA ALA A 84 2.78 -1.38 -3.99
C ALA A 84 3.39 -2.58 -3.26
N MET A 85 2.90 -2.89 -2.06
CA MET A 85 3.36 -4.05 -1.29
C MET A 85 2.91 -5.37 -1.92
N GLN A 86 1.71 -5.44 -2.49
CA GLN A 86 1.28 -6.62 -3.26
C GLN A 86 2.15 -6.86 -4.51
N LEU A 87 2.61 -5.79 -5.17
CA LEU A 87 3.57 -5.90 -6.28
C LEU A 87 4.90 -6.51 -5.78
N LEU A 88 5.43 -5.97 -4.67
CA LEU A 88 6.65 -6.48 -4.06
C LEU A 88 6.49 -7.96 -3.67
N GLU A 89 5.33 -8.34 -3.13
CA GLU A 89 5.03 -9.73 -2.77
C GLU A 89 5.10 -10.67 -3.98
N LYS A 90 4.47 -10.29 -5.09
CA LYS A 90 4.51 -11.06 -6.33
C LYS A 90 5.93 -11.19 -6.87
N SER A 91 6.68 -10.08 -6.88
CA SER A 91 8.07 -10.05 -7.36
C SER A 91 8.99 -10.94 -6.53
N VAL A 92 8.93 -10.82 -5.20
CA VAL A 92 9.75 -11.61 -4.28
C VAL A 92 9.40 -13.09 -4.37
N ALA A 93 8.11 -13.44 -4.39
CA ALA A 93 7.67 -14.83 -4.53
C ALA A 93 8.14 -15.45 -5.86
N GLU A 94 8.21 -14.67 -6.93
CA GLU A 94 8.72 -15.12 -8.21
C GLU A 94 10.24 -15.29 -8.22
N GLN A 95 10.99 -14.35 -7.67
CA GLN A 95 12.43 -14.49 -7.46
C GLN A 95 12.77 -15.73 -6.62
N GLN A 96 12.03 -15.98 -5.56
CA GLN A 96 12.20 -17.16 -4.70
C GLN A 96 11.95 -18.46 -5.47
N ARG A 97 10.88 -18.54 -6.28
CA ARG A 97 10.60 -19.71 -7.13
C ARG A 97 11.70 -19.96 -8.16
N ASN A 98 12.17 -18.91 -8.84
CA ASN A 98 13.24 -19.03 -9.83
C ASN A 98 14.57 -19.45 -9.19
N MET A 99 14.86 -18.93 -8.00
CA MET A 99 16.05 -19.30 -7.24
C MET A 99 15.99 -20.77 -6.80
N LEU A 100 14.85 -21.23 -6.27
CA LEU A 100 14.67 -22.64 -5.89
C LEU A 100 14.81 -23.58 -7.09
N ALA A 101 14.18 -23.26 -8.22
CA ALA A 101 14.30 -24.04 -9.46
C ALA A 101 15.76 -24.14 -9.94
N SER A 102 16.53 -23.06 -9.80
CA SER A 102 17.95 -23.04 -10.15
C SER A 102 18.81 -23.83 -9.16
N LEU A 103 18.46 -23.81 -7.87
CA LEU A 103 19.13 -24.58 -6.82
C LEU A 103 18.82 -26.07 -6.89
N ASP A 104 17.67 -26.47 -7.45
CA ASP A 104 17.33 -27.87 -7.70
C ASP A 104 18.21 -28.51 -8.78
N ALA A 105 18.79 -27.71 -9.68
CA ALA A 105 19.76 -28.16 -10.67
C ALA A 105 21.21 -28.26 -10.12
N GLN A 106 21.46 -27.87 -8.87
CA GLN A 106 22.80 -27.84 -8.26
C GLN A 106 23.06 -29.08 -7.38
N PRO A 107 24.34 -29.48 -7.19
CA PRO A 107 24.70 -30.54 -6.25
C PRO A 107 24.23 -30.24 -4.82
N ALA A 108 23.74 -31.26 -4.12
CA ALA A 108 23.11 -31.12 -2.80
C ALA A 108 24.01 -30.42 -1.74
N THR A 109 25.32 -30.64 -1.81
CA THR A 109 26.31 -30.05 -0.88
C THR A 109 26.43 -28.53 -0.98
N LEU A 110 26.11 -27.94 -2.15
CA LEU A 110 26.15 -26.49 -2.38
C LEU A 110 24.74 -25.87 -2.34
N GLY A 111 23.73 -26.59 -2.84
CA GLY A 111 22.37 -26.07 -2.96
C GLY A 111 21.57 -26.06 -1.65
N GLN A 112 21.82 -27.00 -0.73
CA GLN A 112 20.93 -27.24 0.40
C GLN A 112 20.90 -26.10 1.46
N PRO A 113 22.04 -25.49 1.85
CA PRO A 113 22.03 -24.31 2.72
C PRO A 113 21.29 -23.13 2.10
N LEU A 114 21.44 -22.90 0.79
CA LEU A 114 20.75 -21.83 0.07
C LEU A 114 19.24 -22.08 -0.01
N LYS A 115 18.81 -23.33 -0.26
CA LYS A 115 17.39 -23.70 -0.25
C LYS A 115 16.75 -23.43 1.13
N GLN A 116 17.43 -23.79 2.21
CA GLN A 116 16.95 -23.51 3.56
C GLN A 116 16.82 -22.00 3.83
N ALA A 117 17.82 -21.21 3.42
CA ALA A 117 17.76 -19.75 3.54
C ALA A 117 16.59 -19.15 2.75
N VAL A 118 16.36 -19.62 1.52
CA VAL A 118 15.22 -19.18 0.70
C VAL A 118 13.89 -19.54 1.38
N CYS A 119 13.73 -20.76 1.90
CA CYS A 119 12.53 -21.15 2.64
C CYS A 119 12.27 -20.28 3.87
N VAL A 120 13.30 -19.99 4.68
CA VAL A 120 13.17 -19.10 5.85
C VAL A 120 12.77 -17.69 5.43
N SER A 121 13.40 -17.16 4.36
CA SER A 121 13.06 -15.85 3.83
C SER A 121 11.62 -15.77 3.33
N ALA A 122 11.11 -16.85 2.71
CA ALA A 122 9.73 -16.94 2.25
C ALA A 122 8.74 -16.90 3.43
N CYS A 123 9.01 -17.66 4.49
CA CYS A 123 8.18 -17.66 5.70
C CYS A 123 8.18 -16.29 6.41
N ALA A 124 9.35 -15.65 6.53
CA ALA A 124 9.47 -14.33 7.15
C ALA A 124 8.71 -13.28 6.33
N PHE A 125 8.83 -13.33 5.00
CA PHE A 125 8.16 -12.41 4.11
C PHE A 125 6.64 -12.61 4.08
N ASP A 126 6.13 -13.85 4.10
CA ASP A 126 4.69 -14.14 4.22
C ASP A 126 4.11 -13.62 5.56
N SER A 127 4.88 -13.74 6.64
CA SER A 127 4.50 -13.18 7.95
C SER A 127 4.44 -11.64 7.91
N LEU A 128 5.43 -11.00 7.28
CA LEU A 128 5.46 -9.54 7.08
C LEU A 128 4.29 -9.08 6.21
N SER A 129 3.99 -9.79 5.12
CA SER A 129 2.83 -9.53 4.25
C SER A 129 1.53 -9.54 5.04
N LYS A 130 1.28 -10.59 5.84
CA LYS A 130 0.09 -10.71 6.68
C LYS A 130 -0.01 -9.59 7.70
N ALA A 131 1.08 -9.29 8.41
CA ALA A 131 1.13 -8.19 9.37
C ALA A 131 0.80 -6.85 8.69
N SER A 132 1.37 -6.62 7.51
CA SER A 132 1.17 -5.36 6.79
C SER A 132 -0.27 -5.21 6.28
N ARG A 133 -0.92 -6.29 5.84
CA ARG A 133 -2.36 -6.29 5.52
C ARG A 133 -3.24 -6.00 6.74
N GLN A 134 -2.87 -6.48 7.92
CA GLN A 134 -3.60 -6.15 9.16
C GLN A 134 -3.47 -4.68 9.52
N VAL A 135 -2.26 -4.12 9.42
CA VAL A 135 -2.00 -2.68 9.64
C VAL A 135 -2.79 -1.85 8.64
N ALA A 136 -2.77 -2.22 7.35
CA ALA A 136 -3.53 -1.53 6.32
C ALA A 136 -5.03 -1.56 6.58
N ASN A 137 -5.58 -2.73 6.94
CA ASN A 137 -7.00 -2.87 7.26
C ASN A 137 -7.42 -2.06 8.49
N PHE A 138 -6.58 -2.04 9.52
CA PHE A 138 -6.81 -1.20 10.70
C PHE A 138 -6.81 0.29 10.32
N ALA A 139 -5.78 0.73 9.60
CA ALA A 139 -5.63 2.12 9.18
C ALA A 139 -6.79 2.59 8.29
N SER A 140 -7.15 1.83 7.26
CA SER A 140 -8.18 2.24 6.31
C SER A 140 -9.60 2.19 6.90
N ASN A 141 -9.91 1.19 7.73
CA ASN A 141 -11.29 0.97 8.18
C ASN A 141 -11.54 1.41 9.62
N ARG A 142 -10.65 1.08 10.55
CA ARG A 142 -10.87 1.30 11.98
C ARG A 142 -10.46 2.69 12.40
N PHE A 143 -9.26 3.12 12.01
CA PHE A 143 -8.76 4.45 12.35
C PHE A 143 -9.62 5.54 11.71
N ALA A 144 -9.85 5.48 10.39
CA ALA A 144 -10.69 6.47 9.71
C ALA A 144 -12.13 6.55 10.26
N ALA A 145 -12.74 5.40 10.60
CA ALA A 145 -14.06 5.37 11.21
C ALA A 145 -14.06 5.93 12.64
N ALA A 146 -13.03 5.61 13.44
CA ALA A 146 -12.89 6.15 14.79
C ALA A 146 -12.72 7.67 14.77
N THR A 147 -11.93 8.21 13.83
CA THR A 147 -11.78 9.67 13.65
C THR A 147 -13.12 10.34 13.30
N LYS A 148 -13.88 9.76 12.37
CA LYS A 148 -15.22 10.27 12.03
C LYS A 148 -16.19 10.18 13.21
N SER A 149 -16.18 9.08 13.95
CA SER A 149 -17.03 8.91 15.13
C SER A 149 -16.67 9.88 16.26
N ALA A 150 -15.38 10.14 16.49
CA ALA A 150 -14.92 11.09 17.48
C ALA A 150 -15.34 12.52 17.12
N LEU A 151 -15.29 12.88 15.84
CA LEU A 151 -15.80 14.16 15.35
C LEU A 151 -17.30 14.30 15.62
N GLN A 152 -18.10 13.28 15.28
CA GLN A 152 -19.54 13.30 15.54
C GLN A 152 -19.84 13.46 17.03
N GLN A 153 -19.19 12.69 17.90
CA GLN A 153 -19.38 12.79 19.36
C GLN A 153 -19.00 14.18 19.91
N ALA A 154 -17.95 14.81 19.35
CA ALA A 154 -17.59 16.17 19.74
C ALA A 154 -18.68 17.17 19.34
N ARG A 155 -19.31 17.00 18.17
CA ARG A 155 -20.44 17.84 17.73
C ARG A 155 -21.66 17.67 18.62
N ASP A 156 -22.04 16.43 18.93
CA ASP A 156 -23.20 16.14 19.78
C ASP A 156 -23.05 16.84 21.13
N LYS A 157 -21.85 16.73 21.75
CA LYS A 157 -21.54 17.44 23.01
C LYS A 157 -21.54 18.96 22.91
N LEU A 158 -21.15 19.53 21.78
CA LEU A 158 -21.20 20.99 21.59
C LEU A 158 -22.65 21.47 21.44
N SER A 159 -23.49 20.69 20.75
CA SER A 159 -24.92 20.99 20.60
C SER A 159 -25.72 20.85 21.89
N GLU A 160 -25.29 19.98 22.82
CA GLU A 160 -25.91 19.85 24.15
C GLU A 160 -25.60 21.03 25.09
N ASN A 161 -24.54 21.79 24.82
CA ASN A 161 -24.07 22.90 25.67
C ASN A 161 -24.36 24.30 25.07
N SER A 162 -25.09 24.37 23.95
CA SER A 162 -25.52 25.62 23.28
C SER A 162 -27.02 25.86 23.45
#